data_AF-A0A016SK02-F1
#
_entry.id   AF-A0A016SK02-F1
#
_cell.length_a   1.000
_cell.length_b   1.000
_cell.length_c   1.000
_cell.angle_alpha   90.00
_cell.angle_beta   90.00
_cell.angle_gamma   90.00
#
_symmetry.space_group_name_H-M   'P 1'
#
loop_
_entity.id
_entity.type
_entity.pdbx_description
1 polymer ?
#
loop_
_entity_poly.entity_id
_entity_poly.type
_entity_poly.pdbx_seq_one_letter_code
_entity_poly.pdbx_strand_id
1 'polypeptide(L)'
;MSSGFVSSSELEEEKKKRQEEWERVRKPDDPAVAPEPEVCHKSLFEQLRDNKEAKQAEIDEAKKFIPFLVLTSKELLWRMPL
;
A
#
# COMPACT_ATOMS: atom_id res chain seq x y z
N MET A 1 -0.59 -3.20 -15.26
CA MET A 1 -0.83 -2.07 -14.34
C MET A 1 -2.30 -1.77 -14.38
N SER A 2 -3.06 -2.09 -13.33
CA SER A 2 -4.42 -1.55 -13.17
C SER A 2 -4.23 -0.09 -12.75
N SER A 3 -4.67 0.86 -13.58
CA SER A 3 -4.79 2.24 -13.16
C SER A 3 -5.72 2.25 -11.96
N GLY A 4 -5.29 2.80 -10.81
CA GLY A 4 -6.12 2.91 -9.60
C GLY A 4 -7.32 3.86 -9.76
N PHE A 5 -7.85 3.99 -10.97
CA PHE A 5 -9.01 4.78 -11.31
C PHE A 5 -10.23 3.87 -11.29
N VAL A 6 -11.12 4.11 -10.34
CA VAL A 6 -12.40 3.41 -10.24
C VAL A 6 -13.38 4.09 -11.19
N SER A 7 -14.08 3.31 -12.02
CA SER A 7 -15.12 3.85 -12.90
C SER A 7 -16.36 4.27 -12.10
N SER A 8 -17.15 5.20 -12.64
CA SER A 8 -18.39 5.67 -11.98
C SER A 8 -19.35 4.52 -11.67
N SER A 9 -19.42 3.52 -12.57
CA SER A 9 -20.26 2.33 -12.41
C SER A 9 -19.80 1.45 -11.25
N GLU A 10 -18.49 1.24 -11.08
CA GLU A 10 -17.95 0.42 -9.99
C GLU A 10 -18.20 1.08 -8.62
N LEU A 11 -18.12 2.41 -8.54
CA LEU A 11 -18.44 3.17 -7.32
C LEU A 11 -19.92 3.06 -6.94
N GLU A 12 -20.83 3.13 -7.92
CA GLU A 12 -22.27 2.98 -7.67
C GLU A 12 -22.62 1.56 -7.22
N GLU A 13 -22.03 0.54 -7.84
CA GLU A 13 -22.22 -0.86 -7.43
C GLU A 13 -21.72 -1.10 -6.00
N GLU A 14 -20.58 -0.53 -5.63
CA GLU A 14 -20.03 -0.63 -4.28
C GLU A 14 -20.94 0.06 -3.25
N LYS A 15 -21.46 1.26 -3.58
CA LYS A 15 -22.44 1.97 -2.74
C LYS A 15 -23.71 1.15 -2.54
N LYS A 16 -24.19 0.48 -3.60
CA LYS A 16 -25.39 -0.36 -3.54
C LYS A 16 -25.19 -1.60 -2.66
N LYS A 17 -24.09 -2.33 -2.84
CA LYS A 17 -23.75 -3.50 -2.00
C LYS A 17 -23.66 -3.12 -0.52
N ARG A 18 -23.05 -1.97 -0.23
CA ARG A 18 -22.95 -1.45 1.15
C ARG A 18 -24.31 -1.15 1.75
N GLN A 19 -25.21 -0.56 0.97
CA GLN A 19 -26.58 -0.30 1.41
C GLN A 19 -27.35 -1.59 1.67
N GLU A 20 -27.23 -2.59 0.81
CA GLU A 20 -27.86 -3.90 0.98
C GLU A 20 -27.34 -4.63 2.25
N GLU A 21 -26.04 -4.58 2.50
CA GLU A 21 -25.44 -5.11 3.73
C GLU A 21 -25.86 -4.34 4.97
N TRP A 22 -26.01 -3.02 4.86
CA TRP A 22 -26.48 -2.17 5.94
C TRP A 22 -27.93 -2.50 6.28
N GLU A 23 -28.82 -2.61 5.29
CA GLU A 23 -30.22 -3.01 5.50
C GLU A 23 -30.35 -4.39 6.16
N ARG A 24 -29.41 -5.30 5.91
CA ARG A 24 -29.35 -6.61 6.57
C ARG A 24 -29.01 -6.54 8.05
N VAL A 25 -28.15 -5.61 8.47
CA VAL A 25 -27.61 -5.53 9.85
C VAL A 25 -28.21 -4.37 10.66
N ARG A 26 -28.91 -3.45 9.99
CA ARG A 26 -29.55 -2.25 10.53
C ARG A 26 -30.53 -2.59 11.64
N LYS A 27 -30.40 -1.90 12.77
CA LYS A 27 -31.40 -1.87 13.85
C LYS A 27 -32.42 -0.74 13.58
N PRO A 28 -33.61 -0.76 14.22
CA PRO A 28 -34.64 0.26 13.97
C PRO A 28 -34.20 1.70 14.22
N ASP A 29 -33.24 1.93 15.13
CA ASP A 29 -32.73 3.26 15.51
C ASP A 29 -31.57 3.76 14.63
N ASP A 30 -30.99 2.88 13.81
CA ASP A 30 -29.85 3.22 12.97
C ASP A 30 -30.29 4.07 11.74
N PRO A 31 -29.39 4.85 11.12
CA PRO A 31 -29.71 5.65 9.91
C PRO A 31 -30.17 4.78 8.73
N ALA A 32 -31.01 5.36 7.87
CA ALA A 32 -31.56 4.67 6.69
C ALA A 32 -30.51 4.46 5.58
N VAL A 33 -29.48 5.30 5.53
CA VAL A 33 -28.40 5.23 4.55
C VAL A 33 -27.15 4.69 5.22
N ALA A 34 -26.48 3.74 4.56
CA ALA A 34 -25.19 3.22 5.01
C ALA A 34 -24.16 4.36 5.12
N PRO A 35 -23.42 4.46 6.24
CA PRO A 35 -22.37 5.46 6.39
C PRO A 35 -21.36 5.39 5.23
N GLU A 36 -20.96 6.54 4.70
CA GLU A 36 -19.93 6.60 3.66
C GLU A 36 -18.57 6.21 4.25
N PRO A 37 -17.74 5.41 3.56
CA PRO A 37 -16.44 5.01 4.09
C PRO A 37 -15.61 6.23 4.44
N GLU A 38 -14.82 6.10 5.52
CA GLU A 38 -13.89 7.12 5.93
C GLU A 38 -12.91 7.42 4.79
N VAL A 39 -13.04 8.62 4.22
CA VAL A 39 -12.10 9.12 3.22
C VAL A 39 -10.76 9.32 3.94
N CYS A 40 -9.70 8.71 3.41
CA CYS A 40 -8.36 8.84 3.98
C CYS A 40 -8.02 10.32 4.23
N HIS A 41 -7.91 10.71 5.50
CA HIS A 41 -7.64 12.10 5.90
C HIS A 41 -6.20 12.53 5.60
N LYS A 42 -5.32 11.59 5.24
CA LYS A 42 -3.94 11.91 4.83
C LYS A 42 -3.97 12.56 3.45
N SER A 43 -3.36 13.74 3.34
CA SER A 43 -3.16 14.38 2.05
C SER A 43 -2.39 13.46 1.10
N LEU A 44 -2.63 13.59 -0.21
CA LEU A 44 -1.90 12.83 -1.22
C LEU A 44 -0.37 13.00 -1.05
N PHE A 45 0.06 14.19 -0.64
CA PHE A 45 1.47 14.49 -0.36
C PHE A 45 2.02 13.63 0.78
N GLU A 46 1.31 13.49 1.89
CA GLU A 46 1.74 12.64 3.01
C GLU A 46 1.86 11.18 2.60
N GLN A 47 0.89 10.66 1.85
CA GLN A 47 0.93 9.28 1.38
C GLN A 47 2.13 9.03 0.45
N LEU A 48 2.42 9.97 -0.46
CA LEU A 48 3.57 9.89 -1.36
C LEU A 48 4.90 10.04 -0.61
N ARG A 49 4.93 10.89 0.41
CA ARG A 49 6.10 11.06 1.27
C ARG A 49 6.38 9.77 2.04
N ASP A 50 5.38 9.20 2.71
CA ASP A 50 5.50 7.94 3.47
C ASP A 50 5.98 6.80 2.54
N ASN A 51 5.44 6.69 1.33
CA ASN A 51 5.90 5.71 0.31
C ASN A 51 7.35 5.92 -0.12
N LYS A 52 7.77 7.18 -0.29
CA LYS A 52 9.14 7.52 -0.66
C LYS A 52 10.11 7.18 0.48
N GLU A 53 9.74 7.51 1.71
CA GLU A 53 10.54 7.23 2.91
C GLU A 53 10.70 5.72 3.13
N ALA A 54 9.63 4.94 2.97
CA ALA A 54 9.68 3.47 3.05
C ALA A 54 10.67 2.88 2.03
N LYS A 55 10.57 3.29 0.76
CA LYS A 55 11.52 2.85 -0.28
C LYS A 55 12.96 3.29 0.00
N GLN A 56 13.13 4.50 0.54
CA GLN A 56 14.45 5.01 0.88
C GLN A 56 15.09 4.18 2.00
N ALA A 57 14.31 3.79 3.02
CA ALA A 57 14.78 2.94 4.11
C ALA A 57 15.25 1.56 3.60
N GLU A 58 14.46 0.92 2.72
CA GLU A 58 14.85 -0.35 2.08
C GLU A 58 16.16 -0.22 1.28
N ILE A 59 16.29 0.87 0.52
CA ILE A 59 17.50 1.14 -0.26
C ILE A 59 18.70 1.37 0.66
N ASP A 60 18.55 2.11 1.75
CA ASP A 60 19.63 2.43 2.66
C ASP A 60 20.08 1.21 3.47
N GLU A 61 19.17 0.29 3.79
CA GLU A 61 19.50 -1.03 4.32
C GLU A 61 20.28 -1.86 3.30
N ALA A 62 19.80 -1.98 2.07
CA ALA A 62 20.50 -2.71 1.01
C ALA A 62 21.91 -2.14 0.79
N LYS A 63 22.05 -0.81 0.76
CA LYS A 63 23.33 -0.12 0.61
C LYS A 63 24.32 -0.39 1.74
N LYS A 64 23.88 -0.69 2.96
CA LYS A 64 24.79 -1.11 4.04
C LYS A 64 25.45 -2.45 3.74
N PHE A 65 24.76 -3.35 3.03
CA PHE A 65 25.26 -4.68 2.70
C PHE A 65 26.01 -4.74 1.36
N ILE A 66 25.81 -3.79 0.43
CA ILE A 66 26.57 -3.72 -0.83
C ILE A 66 28.10 -3.72 -0.64
N PRO A 67 28.72 -2.84 0.19
CA PRO A 67 30.17 -2.84 0.35
C PRO A 67 30.68 -4.14 0.98
N PHE A 68 29.93 -4.70 1.92
CA PHE A 68 30.25 -5.99 2.53
C PHE A 68 30.22 -7.12 1.50
N LEU A 69 29.17 -7.22 0.69
CA LEU A 69 29.02 -8.23 -0.35
C LEU A 69 30.06 -8.09 -1.48
N VAL A 70 30.45 -6.87 -1.84
CA VAL A 70 31.49 -6.62 -2.85
C VAL A 70 32.87 -7.03 -2.31
N LEU A 71 33.17 -6.76 -1.04
CA LEU A 71 34.41 -7.17 -0.40
C LEU A 71 34.48 -8.69 -0.26
N THR A 72 33.41 -9.35 0.21
CA THR A 72 33.37 -10.82 0.34
C THR A 72 33.43 -11.52 -1.01
N SER A 73 32.79 -10.96 -2.05
CA SER A 73 32.86 -11.51 -3.41
C SER A 73 34.26 -11.39 -4.01
N LYS A 74 34.98 -10.27 -3.78
CA LYS A 74 36.38 -10.13 -4.20
C LYS A 74 37.29 -11.07 -3.42
N GLU A 75 37.14 -11.15 -2.10
CA GLU A 75 37.92 -12.09 -1.29
C GLU A 75 37.71 -13.55 -1.71
N LEU A 76 36.46 -13.97 -1.96
CA LEU A 76 36.16 -15.31 -2.48
C LEU A 76 36.83 -15.56 -3.83
N LEU A 77 36.83 -14.58 -4.73
CA LEU A 77 37.51 -14.68 -6.03
C LEU A 77 39.03 -14.83 -5.88
N TRP A 78 39.64 -14.17 -4.89
CA TRP A 78 41.07 -14.30 -4.57
C TRP A 78 41.42 -15.60 -3.82
N ARG A 79 40.45 -16.27 -3.19
CA ARG A 79 40.63 -17.51 -2.42
C ARG A 79 40.29 -18.79 -3.18
N MET A 80 39.76 -18.69 -4.40
CA MET A 80 39.53 -19.86 -5.27
C MET A 80 40.85 -20.28 -5.92
N PRO A 81 41.33 -21.53 -5.71
CA PRO A 81 42.43 -22.05 -6.51
C PRO A 81 41.95 -22.25 -7.96
N LEU A 82 42.83 -21.97 -8.93
CA LEU A 82 42.59 -22.20 -10.36
C LEU A 82 42.27 -23.67 -10.65
#